data_AF-A0A1I1FAU7-F1
#
_entry.id   AF-A0A1I1FAU7-F1
#
_cell.length_a   1.000
_cell.length_b   1.000
_cell.length_c   1.000
_cell.angle_alpha   90.00
_cell.angle_beta   90.00
_cell.angle_gamma   90.00
#
_symmetry.space_group_name_H-M   'P 1'
#
loop_
_entity.id
_entity.type
_entity.pdbx_description
1 polymer ?
#
loop_
_entity_poly.entity_id
_entity_poly.type
_entity_poly.pdbx_seq_one_letter_code
_entity_poly.pdbx_strand_id
1 'polypeptide(L)'
;MSDTPTTEEKYLSAIHSSNLRMEADAERRSNADVLVAAGWSASRVGMALLRLHSEWDAAAKPVRPTQQAIRLLAETMPRIEKGRVTKKGKDGVMTRQANTVVDIAGATRLAGQWHLSELYKLIDKLGMLPDVRRELLRQAGKWRIANAPEVVPSVIKYWLEQNCSVCSGLKFKPVSGTPTLSNRQCHGCHGSGVGAVPHGQDGKRLCNYIDDCVMWARQSLRSRLRNTK
;
A
#
# COMPACT_ATOMS: atom_id res chain seq x y z
N MET A 1 -4.26 23.25 21.31
CA MET A 1 -3.46 22.11 20.82
C MET A 1 -2.01 22.51 20.96
N SER A 2 -1.21 21.82 21.77
CA SER A 2 0.21 22.18 21.95
C SER A 2 1.00 21.76 20.72
N ASP A 3 1.73 22.70 20.13
CA ASP A 3 2.50 22.58 18.87
C ASP A 3 3.79 21.73 19.01
N THR A 4 3.81 20.83 19.99
CA THR A 4 4.96 19.98 20.28
C THR A 4 4.91 18.72 19.43
N PRO A 5 5.96 18.42 18.64
CA PRO A 5 5.95 17.24 17.80
C PRO A 5 5.81 15.96 18.63
N THR A 6 5.02 15.02 18.13
CA THR A 6 4.81 13.70 18.72
C THR A 6 6.11 12.91 18.75
N THR A 7 6.16 11.86 19.57
CA THR A 7 7.33 10.96 19.64
C THR A 7 7.65 10.35 18.26
N GLU A 8 6.60 10.06 17.48
CA GLU A 8 6.72 9.53 16.13
C GLU A 8 7.28 10.58 15.17
N GLU A 9 6.73 11.79 15.16
CA GLU A 9 7.26 12.89 14.34
C GLU A 9 8.73 13.18 14.65
N LYS A 10 9.14 13.13 15.92
CA LYS A 10 10.56 13.26 16.33
C LYS A 10 11.41 12.12 15.78
N TYR A 11 10.91 10.88 15.83
CA TYR A 11 11.61 9.73 15.26
C TYR A 11 11.73 9.84 13.74
N LEU A 12 10.65 10.21 13.04
CA LEU A 12 10.63 10.42 11.60
C LEU A 12 11.59 11.53 11.17
N SER A 13 11.59 12.66 11.89
CA SER A 13 12.56 13.72 11.65
C SER A 13 14.01 13.24 11.88
N ALA A 14 14.24 12.39 12.88
CA ALA A 14 15.56 11.89 13.20
C ALA A 14 16.11 10.91 12.14
N ILE A 15 15.27 10.01 11.59
CA ILE A 15 15.70 9.06 10.54
C ILE A 15 16.05 9.74 9.22
N HIS A 16 15.49 10.93 8.97
CA HIS A 16 15.77 11.73 7.77
C HIS A 16 16.80 12.85 8.02
N SER A 17 17.33 12.97 9.24
CA SER A 17 18.30 14.01 9.59
C SER A 17 19.65 13.78 8.93
N SER A 18 20.21 14.83 8.33
CA SER A 18 21.61 14.87 7.89
C SER A 18 22.57 15.30 9.01
N ASN A 19 22.05 15.79 10.13
CA ASN A 19 22.83 16.18 11.30
C ASN A 19 22.62 15.19 12.46
N LEU A 20 23.68 14.49 12.85
CA LEU A 20 23.71 13.54 13.96
C LEU A 20 24.68 13.97 15.07
N ARG A 21 24.99 15.27 15.16
CA ARG A 21 25.78 15.78 16.28
C ARG A 21 25.01 15.58 17.58
N MET A 22 25.71 15.00 18.56
CA MET A 22 25.27 14.95 19.94
C MET A 22 25.88 16.13 20.67
N GLU A 23 25.05 16.93 21.30
CA GLU A 23 25.49 18.04 22.15
C GLU A 23 25.14 17.67 23.58
N ALA A 24 26.16 17.43 24.40
CA ALA A 24 25.98 16.99 25.79
C ALA A 24 25.29 18.06 26.66
N ASP A 25 25.44 19.33 26.30
CA ASP A 25 24.97 20.49 27.06
C ASP A 25 23.73 21.16 26.44
N ALA A 26 23.15 20.57 25.39
CA ALA A 26 21.99 21.16 24.73
C ALA A 26 20.72 20.99 25.57
N GLU A 27 20.03 22.10 25.86
CA GLU A 27 18.68 22.10 26.47
C GLU A 27 17.65 21.30 25.65
N ARG A 28 17.98 20.99 24.39
CA ARG A 28 17.14 20.24 23.46
C ARG A 28 17.82 18.95 23.04
N ARG A 29 17.03 17.88 23.00
CA ARG A 29 17.50 16.60 22.47
C ARG A 29 17.77 16.68 20.98
N SER A 30 18.91 16.14 20.59
CA SER A 30 19.33 16.01 19.20
C SER A 30 18.60 14.86 18.51
N ASN A 31 18.66 14.84 17.17
CA ASN A 31 18.19 13.70 16.39
C ASN A 31 18.98 12.42 16.71
N ALA A 32 20.26 12.53 17.07
CA ALA A 32 21.06 11.39 17.49
C ALA A 32 20.52 10.76 18.78
N ASP A 33 20.10 11.55 19.76
CA ASP A 33 19.50 11.03 21.02
C ASP A 33 18.21 10.24 20.76
N VAL A 34 17.41 10.69 19.80
CA VAL A 34 16.18 10.00 19.38
C VAL A 34 16.52 8.65 18.72
N LEU A 35 17.53 8.61 17.85
CA LEU A 35 17.97 7.36 17.22
C LEU A 35 18.60 6.38 18.21
N VAL A 36 19.37 6.87 19.18
CA VAL A 36 19.88 6.05 20.28
C VAL A 36 18.70 5.49 21.07
N ALA A 37 17.76 6.33 21.52
CA ALA A 37 16.59 5.86 22.26
C ALA A 37 15.77 4.81 21.47
N ALA A 38 15.64 5.00 20.15
CA ALA A 38 15.02 4.04 19.23
C ALA A 38 15.78 2.71 19.15
N GLY A 39 17.11 2.74 19.09
CA GLY A 39 17.96 1.55 19.10
C GLY A 39 17.84 0.71 20.37
N TRP A 40 17.49 1.35 21.50
CA TRP A 40 17.24 0.68 22.77
C TRP A 40 15.76 0.26 22.97
N SER A 41 14.91 0.41 21.96
CA SER A 41 13.50 0.03 22.07
C SER A 41 13.32 -1.46 22.40
N ALA A 42 12.40 -1.75 23.32
CA ALA A 42 12.06 -3.12 23.71
C ALA A 42 11.37 -3.91 22.57
N SER A 43 10.80 -3.21 21.58
CA SER A 43 10.14 -3.82 20.41
C SER A 43 10.94 -3.49 19.14
N ARG A 44 11.87 -4.38 18.77
CA ARG A 44 12.63 -4.24 17.52
C ARG A 44 11.73 -4.28 16.29
N VAL A 45 10.72 -5.15 16.32
CA VAL A 45 9.71 -5.30 15.26
C VAL A 45 8.89 -4.03 15.12
N GLY A 46 8.45 -3.46 16.25
CA GLY A 46 7.69 -2.22 16.26
C GLY A 46 8.49 -1.03 15.71
N MET A 47 9.78 -0.93 16.01
CA MET A 47 10.63 0.12 15.42
C MET A 47 10.80 -0.06 13.91
N ALA A 48 10.97 -1.30 13.44
CA ALA A 48 11.04 -1.61 12.01
C ALA A 48 9.70 -1.30 11.30
N LEU A 49 8.56 -1.58 11.94
CA LEU A 49 7.22 -1.25 11.45
C LEU A 49 7.00 0.26 11.36
N LEU A 50 7.41 1.03 12.38
CA LEU A 50 7.34 2.49 12.35
C LEU A 50 8.12 3.06 11.15
N ARG A 51 9.33 2.56 10.93
CA ARG A 51 10.15 2.96 9.78
C ARG A 51 9.56 2.50 8.45
N LEU A 52 9.01 1.28 8.38
CA LEU A 52 8.33 0.77 7.18
C LEU A 52 7.13 1.66 6.81
N HIS A 53 6.36 2.12 7.80
CA HIS A 53 5.26 3.06 7.57
C HIS A 53 5.76 4.36 6.96
N SER A 54 6.90 4.89 7.45
CA SER A 54 7.51 6.11 6.89
C SER A 54 7.98 5.92 5.45
N GLU A 55 8.65 4.79 5.18
CA GLU A 55 9.13 4.42 3.84
C GLU A 55 7.95 4.29 2.87
N TRP A 56 6.85 3.67 3.32
CA TRP A 56 5.62 3.57 2.56
C TRP A 56 4.99 4.93 2.30
N ASP A 57 4.87 5.79 3.31
CA ASP A 57 4.27 7.12 3.17
C ASP A 57 5.06 8.00 2.21
N ALA A 58 6.39 7.99 2.30
CA ALA A 58 7.28 8.73 1.42
C ALA A 58 7.30 8.19 -0.03
N ALA A 59 6.96 6.91 -0.24
CA ALA A 59 6.96 6.32 -1.56
C ALA A 59 5.84 6.91 -2.45
N ALA A 60 6.19 7.25 -3.70
CA ALA A 60 5.22 7.58 -4.73
C ALA A 60 4.50 6.30 -5.20
N LYS A 61 3.25 6.13 -4.80
CA LYS A 61 2.45 4.94 -5.14
C LYS A 61 2.06 4.99 -6.62
N PRO A 62 2.20 3.88 -7.37
CA PRO A 62 1.79 3.86 -8.77
C PRO A 62 0.28 4.04 -8.89
N VAL A 63 -0.14 4.83 -9.88
CA VAL A 63 -1.56 5.05 -10.17
C VAL A 63 -2.18 3.75 -10.63
N ARG A 64 -3.33 3.37 -10.05
CA ARG A 64 -4.10 2.23 -10.51
C ARG A 64 -4.66 2.53 -11.91
N PRO A 65 -4.49 1.64 -12.91
CA PRO A 65 -5.02 1.86 -14.24
C PRO A 65 -6.53 2.09 -14.21
N THR A 66 -6.98 3.25 -14.69
CA THR A 66 -8.41 3.54 -14.77
C THR A 66 -9.02 2.82 -15.96
N GLN A 67 -10.34 2.59 -15.92
CA GLN A 67 -11.03 1.95 -17.04
C GLN A 67 -10.94 2.78 -18.34
N GLN A 68 -10.83 4.12 -18.22
CA GLN A 68 -10.58 4.99 -19.36
C GLN A 68 -9.17 4.79 -19.93
N ALA A 69 -8.14 4.75 -19.07
CA ALA A 69 -6.77 4.48 -19.50
C ALA A 69 -6.62 3.11 -20.18
N ILE A 70 -7.32 2.09 -19.68
CA ILE A 70 -7.34 0.75 -20.31
C ILE A 70 -7.97 0.80 -21.71
N ARG A 71 -9.04 1.58 -21.90
CA ARG A 71 -9.67 1.74 -23.22
C ARG A 71 -8.74 2.45 -24.21
N LEU A 72 -8.10 3.55 -23.78
CA LEU A 72 -7.12 4.28 -24.59
C LEU A 72 -5.93 3.38 -24.97
N LEU A 73 -5.43 2.58 -24.02
CA LEU A 73 -4.38 1.59 -24.29
C LEU A 73 -4.85 0.57 -25.34
N ALA A 74 -6.07 0.06 -25.23
CA ALA A 74 -6.61 -0.91 -26.16
C ALA A 74 -6.70 -0.36 -27.60
N GLU A 75 -6.96 0.94 -27.77
CA GLU A 75 -6.97 1.61 -29.08
C GLU A 75 -5.59 1.66 -29.74
N THR A 76 -4.51 1.70 -28.95
CA THR A 76 -3.12 1.69 -29.45
C THR A 76 -2.59 0.29 -29.76
N MET A 77 -3.27 -0.76 -29.28
CA MET A 77 -2.84 -2.15 -29.46
C MET A 77 -3.30 -2.73 -30.81
N PRO A 78 -2.62 -3.76 -31.34
CA PRO A 78 -3.07 -4.46 -32.54
C PRO A 78 -4.50 -5.00 -32.37
N ARG A 79 -5.33 -4.82 -33.38
CA ARG A 79 -6.70 -5.35 -33.38
C ARG A 79 -6.68 -6.87 -33.54
N ILE A 80 -7.62 -7.53 -32.87
CA ILE A 80 -7.79 -8.99 -32.92
C ILE A 80 -8.91 -9.36 -33.90
N GLU A 81 -8.72 -10.43 -34.67
CA GLU A 81 -9.78 -10.95 -35.54
C GLU A 81 -10.84 -11.68 -34.72
N LYS A 82 -12.09 -11.20 -34.79
CA LYS A 82 -13.27 -11.83 -34.20
C LYS A 82 -14.16 -12.37 -35.33
N GLY A 83 -13.66 -13.42 -35.97
CA GLY A 83 -14.36 -14.15 -37.03
C GLY A 83 -14.29 -13.48 -38.42
N ARG A 84 -14.91 -14.15 -39.40
CA ARG A 84 -15.02 -13.68 -40.79
C ARG A 84 -16.47 -13.39 -41.10
N VAL A 85 -16.73 -12.23 -41.69
CA VAL A 85 -18.06 -11.84 -42.17
C VAL A 85 -18.08 -11.97 -43.68
N THR A 86 -19.07 -12.70 -44.20
CA THR A 86 -19.36 -12.71 -45.64
C THR A 86 -20.25 -11.53 -45.98
N LYS A 87 -19.72 -10.58 -46.76
CA LYS A 87 -20.48 -9.48 -47.36
C LYS A 87 -20.77 -9.80 -48.82
N LYS A 88 -22.03 -9.66 -49.22
CA LYS A 88 -22.45 -9.73 -50.63
C LYS A 88 -22.23 -8.35 -51.27
N GLY A 89 -21.35 -8.27 -52.26
CA GLY A 89 -21.12 -7.06 -53.05
C GLY A 89 -22.30 -6.73 -53.97
N LYS A 90 -22.33 -5.51 -54.50
CA LYS A 90 -23.37 -5.06 -55.46
C LYS A 90 -23.42 -5.94 -56.73
N ASP A 91 -22.30 -6.57 -57.06
CA ASP A 91 -22.12 -7.42 -58.24
C ASP A 91 -22.52 -8.89 -57.97
N GLY A 92 -23.07 -9.18 -56.79
CA GLY A 92 -23.45 -10.54 -56.37
C GLY A 92 -22.30 -11.38 -55.81
N VAL A 93 -21.04 -10.91 -55.91
CA VAL A 93 -19.85 -11.61 -55.41
C VAL A 93 -19.79 -11.61 -53.88
N MET A 94 -19.56 -12.78 -53.29
CA MET A 94 -19.37 -12.97 -51.84
C MET A 94 -17.91 -12.71 -51.46
N THR A 95 -17.65 -11.62 -50.73
CA THR A 95 -16.32 -11.35 -50.16
C THR A 95 -16.28 -11.71 -48.68
N ARG A 96 -15.24 -12.47 -48.27
CA ARG A 96 -14.96 -12.77 -46.86
C ARG A 96 -14.05 -11.68 -46.30
N GLN A 97 -14.56 -10.87 -45.38
CA GLN A 97 -13.78 -9.82 -44.71
C GLN A 97 -13.56 -10.22 -43.25
N ALA A 98 -12.33 -10.07 -42.76
CA ALA A 98 -12.01 -10.29 -41.36
C ALA A 98 -12.67 -9.18 -40.51
N ASN A 99 -13.40 -9.56 -39.47
CA ASN A 99 -13.98 -8.60 -38.54
C ASN A 99 -12.99 -8.35 -37.41
N THR A 100 -12.28 -7.23 -37.42
CA THR A 100 -11.29 -6.89 -36.41
C THR A 100 -11.91 -6.07 -35.28
N VAL A 101 -11.64 -6.42 -34.03
CA VAL A 101 -12.11 -5.68 -32.84
C VAL A 101 -10.95 -5.25 -31.95
N VAL A 102 -11.22 -4.29 -31.06
CA VAL A 102 -10.27 -3.83 -30.03
C VAL A 102 -10.13 -4.89 -28.94
N ASP A 103 -8.89 -5.23 -28.57
CA ASP A 103 -8.59 -6.23 -27.55
C ASP A 103 -8.57 -5.61 -26.13
N ILE A 104 -9.75 -5.37 -25.57
CA ILE A 104 -9.89 -4.83 -24.21
C ILE A 104 -9.32 -5.81 -23.17
N ALA A 105 -9.44 -7.12 -23.40
CA ALA A 105 -8.95 -8.14 -22.46
C ALA A 105 -7.42 -8.15 -22.42
N GLY A 106 -6.77 -8.11 -23.60
CA GLY A 106 -5.32 -7.96 -23.73
C GLY A 106 -4.81 -6.67 -23.10
N ALA A 107 -5.47 -5.54 -23.35
CA ALA A 107 -5.12 -4.25 -22.75
C ALA A 107 -5.24 -4.27 -21.22
N THR A 108 -6.30 -4.90 -20.68
CA THR A 108 -6.49 -5.05 -19.23
C THR A 108 -5.35 -5.86 -18.61
N ARG A 109 -4.95 -6.97 -19.26
CA ARG A 109 -3.83 -7.80 -18.80
C ARG A 109 -2.51 -7.04 -18.84
N LEU A 110 -2.23 -6.32 -19.93
CA LEU A 110 -1.01 -5.53 -20.08
C LEU A 110 -0.93 -4.40 -19.05
N ALA A 111 -2.02 -3.65 -18.85
CA ALA A 111 -2.10 -2.63 -17.82
C ALA A 111 -1.91 -3.21 -16.42
N GLY A 112 -2.47 -4.39 -16.15
CA GLY A 112 -2.25 -5.11 -14.89
C GLY A 112 -0.79 -5.52 -14.68
N GLN A 113 -0.12 -6.05 -15.71
CA GLN A 113 1.30 -6.41 -15.66
C GLN A 113 2.20 -5.20 -15.42
N TRP A 114 1.94 -4.08 -16.11
CA TRP A 114 2.64 -2.83 -15.86
C TRP A 114 2.43 -2.33 -14.43
N HIS A 115 1.18 -2.34 -13.93
CA HIS A 115 0.91 -1.90 -12.58
C HIS A 115 1.63 -2.78 -11.53
N LEU A 116 1.66 -4.10 -11.75
CA LEU A 116 2.41 -5.02 -10.92
C LEU A 116 3.93 -4.74 -10.95
N SER A 117 4.51 -4.47 -12.13
CA SER A 117 5.94 -4.15 -12.23
C SER A 117 6.29 -2.85 -11.52
N GLU A 118 5.43 -1.83 -11.60
CA GLU A 118 5.59 -0.60 -10.81
C GLU A 118 5.46 -0.85 -9.30
N LEU A 119 4.54 -1.71 -8.87
CA LEU A 119 4.42 -2.10 -7.46
C LEU A 119 5.66 -2.84 -6.97
N TYR A 120 6.26 -3.72 -7.79
CA TYR A 120 7.51 -4.39 -7.41
C TYR A 120 8.67 -3.40 -7.23
N LYS A 121 8.81 -2.41 -8.12
CA LYS A 121 9.81 -1.34 -7.96
C LYS A 121 9.61 -0.53 -6.67
N LEU A 122 8.36 -0.32 -6.26
CA LEU A 122 8.06 0.34 -4.99
C LEU A 122 8.45 -0.55 -3.81
N ILE A 123 8.09 -1.83 -3.86
CA ILE A 123 8.42 -2.81 -2.83
C ILE A 123 9.94 -2.93 -2.62
N ASP A 124 10.74 -2.93 -3.69
CA ASP A 124 12.20 -2.98 -3.61
C ASP A 124 12.82 -1.76 -2.90
N LYS A 125 12.10 -0.63 -2.84
CA LYS A 125 12.55 0.58 -2.12
C LYS A 125 12.21 0.55 -0.62
N LEU A 126 11.36 -0.38 -0.17
CA LEU A 126 10.97 -0.51 1.23
C LEU A 126 12.01 -1.32 1.99
N GLY A 127 13.06 -0.64 2.46
CA GLY A 127 14.21 -1.27 3.11
C GLY A 127 13.85 -2.12 4.33
N MET A 128 12.83 -1.75 5.10
CA MET A 128 12.42 -2.52 6.29
C MET A 128 11.49 -3.70 5.98
N LEU A 129 10.95 -3.79 4.76
CA LEU A 129 9.95 -4.80 4.42
C LEU A 129 10.46 -6.25 4.57
N PRO A 130 11.67 -6.63 4.10
CA PRO A 130 12.16 -8.00 4.24
C PRO A 130 12.28 -8.44 5.69
N ASP A 131 12.74 -7.55 6.57
CA ASP A 131 12.93 -7.82 7.99
C ASP A 131 11.58 -7.95 8.72
N VAL A 132 10.66 -7.02 8.47
CA VAL A 132 9.28 -7.08 9.01
C VAL A 132 8.58 -8.36 8.54
N ARG A 133 8.66 -8.68 7.25
CA ARG A 133 8.06 -9.90 6.69
C ARG A 133 8.62 -11.16 7.33
N ARG A 134 9.95 -11.25 7.48
CA ARG A 134 10.61 -12.40 8.09
C ARG A 134 10.14 -12.62 9.53
N GLU A 135 10.03 -11.54 10.31
CA GLU A 135 9.58 -11.64 11.70
C GLU A 135 8.11 -12.04 11.81
N LEU A 136 7.24 -11.44 11.00
CA LEU A 136 5.83 -11.78 10.98
C LEU A 136 5.58 -13.22 10.52
N LEU A 137 6.38 -13.73 9.57
CA LEU A 137 6.36 -15.15 9.21
C LEU A 137 6.76 -16.05 10.38
N ARG A 138 7.81 -15.68 11.13
CA ARG A 138 8.20 -16.42 12.34
C ARG A 138 7.08 -16.44 13.37
N GLN A 139 6.43 -15.29 13.60
CA GLN A 139 5.32 -15.19 14.54
C GLN A 139 4.10 -16.00 14.08
N ALA A 140 3.74 -15.92 12.79
CA ALA A 140 2.66 -16.72 12.21
C ALA A 140 2.93 -18.23 12.33
N GLY A 141 4.19 -18.65 12.16
CA GLY A 141 4.62 -20.03 12.40
C GLY A 141 4.42 -20.49 13.84
N LYS A 142 4.74 -19.66 14.83
CA LYS A 142 4.48 -19.95 16.26
C LYS A 142 2.99 -20.15 16.55
N TRP A 143 2.12 -19.41 15.86
CA TRP A 143 0.67 -19.51 16.00
C TRP A 143 0.03 -20.58 15.11
N ARG A 144 0.82 -21.26 14.27
CA ARG A 144 0.35 -22.27 13.32
C ARG A 144 -0.72 -21.73 12.37
N ILE A 145 -0.59 -20.47 11.93
CA ILE A 145 -1.45 -19.89 10.90
C ILE A 145 -1.25 -20.66 9.59
N ALA A 146 -2.35 -21.17 9.02
CA ALA A 146 -2.32 -21.84 7.73
C ALA A 146 -1.93 -20.85 6.62
N ASN A 147 -1.16 -21.30 5.63
CA ASN A 147 -0.73 -20.49 4.49
C ASN A 147 -0.06 -19.15 4.90
N ALA A 148 0.70 -19.13 6.00
CA ALA A 148 1.41 -17.93 6.47
C ALA A 148 2.20 -17.15 5.37
N PRO A 149 2.84 -17.80 4.37
CA PRO A 149 3.50 -17.11 3.26
C PRO A 149 2.57 -16.23 2.40
N GLU A 150 1.27 -16.52 2.37
CA GLU A 150 0.23 -15.73 1.72
C GLU A 150 -0.41 -14.73 2.69
N VAL A 151 -0.71 -15.16 3.92
CA VAL A 151 -1.38 -14.32 4.93
C VAL A 151 -0.55 -13.09 5.28
N VAL A 152 0.73 -13.29 5.61
CA VAL A 152 1.62 -12.22 6.08
C VAL A 152 1.75 -11.07 5.07
N PRO A 153 2.10 -11.28 3.79
CA PRO A 153 2.20 -10.15 2.85
C PRO A 153 0.86 -9.46 2.60
N SER A 154 -0.27 -10.19 2.59
CA SER A 154 -1.60 -9.56 2.50
C SER A 154 -1.89 -8.67 3.71
N VAL A 155 -1.55 -9.12 4.91
CA VAL A 155 -1.73 -8.35 6.15
C VAL A 155 -0.81 -7.13 6.20
N ILE A 156 0.47 -7.27 5.83
CA ILE A 156 1.39 -6.11 5.77
C ILE A 156 0.86 -5.07 4.79
N LYS A 157 0.44 -5.50 3.59
CA LYS A 157 -0.14 -4.59 2.60
C LYS A 157 -1.39 -3.89 3.15
N TYR A 158 -2.28 -4.64 3.80
CA TYR A 158 -3.48 -4.09 4.42
C TYR A 158 -3.14 -3.07 5.51
N TRP A 159 -2.18 -3.38 6.39
CA TRP A 159 -1.76 -2.49 7.46
C TRP A 159 -1.18 -1.18 6.94
N LEU A 160 -0.38 -1.23 5.86
CA LEU A 160 0.17 -0.05 5.18
C LEU A 160 -0.87 0.74 4.37
N GLU A 161 -1.87 0.07 3.80
CA GLU A 161 -2.93 0.68 3.03
C GLU A 161 -4.27 0.01 3.30
N GLN A 162 -5.00 0.53 4.27
CA GLN A 162 -6.30 0.02 4.68
C GLN A 162 -7.44 0.45 3.74
N ASN A 163 -7.15 1.15 2.65
CA ASN A 163 -8.16 1.69 1.74
C ASN A 163 -9.06 0.60 1.16
N CYS A 164 -10.37 0.87 1.13
CA CYS A 164 -11.33 0.03 0.44
C CYS A 164 -10.93 -0.13 -1.03
N SER A 165 -10.84 -1.37 -1.53
CA SER A 165 -10.48 -1.65 -2.93
C SER A 165 -11.48 -1.08 -3.95
N VAL A 166 -12.74 -0.91 -3.54
CA VAL A 166 -13.83 -0.43 -4.41
C VAL A 166 -13.85 1.09 -4.54
N CYS A 167 -13.76 1.82 -3.43
CA CYS A 167 -13.80 3.30 -3.45
C CYS A 167 -12.44 3.96 -3.28
N SER A 168 -11.36 3.19 -3.09
CA SER A 168 -10.01 3.69 -2.80
C SER A 168 -9.98 4.71 -1.64
N GLY A 169 -10.79 4.48 -0.60
CA GLY A 169 -10.87 5.37 0.57
C GLY A 169 -11.86 6.53 0.47
N LEU A 170 -12.50 6.75 -0.69
CA LEU A 170 -13.42 7.90 -0.90
C LEU A 170 -14.73 7.83 -0.09
N LYS A 171 -15.08 6.67 0.47
CA LYS A 171 -16.31 6.38 1.25
C LYS A 171 -17.62 6.46 0.46
N PHE A 172 -17.69 7.32 -0.54
CA PHE A 172 -18.85 7.57 -1.41
C PHE A 172 -18.51 7.33 -2.88
N LYS A 173 -19.52 7.13 -3.71
CA LYS A 173 -19.34 6.93 -5.16
C LYS A 173 -19.05 8.27 -5.84
N PRO A 174 -18.06 8.37 -6.74
CA PRO A 174 -17.88 9.55 -7.57
C PRO A 174 -19.06 9.72 -8.53
N VAL A 175 -19.45 10.97 -8.79
CA VAL A 175 -20.44 11.30 -9.81
C VAL A 175 -19.78 11.20 -11.19
N SER A 176 -20.43 10.50 -12.12
CA SER A 176 -19.88 10.22 -13.45
C SER A 176 -19.46 11.51 -14.17
N GLY A 177 -18.20 11.56 -14.61
CA GLY A 177 -17.66 12.69 -15.38
C GLY A 177 -17.27 13.92 -14.55
N THR A 178 -17.33 13.84 -13.22
CA THR A 178 -16.98 14.97 -12.33
C THR A 178 -16.08 14.51 -11.19
N PRO A 179 -15.25 15.40 -10.62
CA PRO A 179 -14.45 15.08 -9.44
C PRO A 179 -15.26 15.04 -8.13
N THR A 180 -16.58 15.29 -8.18
CA THR A 180 -17.43 15.38 -7.00
C THR A 180 -17.92 14.01 -6.55
N LEU A 181 -18.10 13.86 -5.23
CA LEU A 181 -18.67 12.66 -4.63
C LEU A 181 -20.19 12.79 -4.55
N SER A 182 -20.88 11.68 -4.78
CA SER A 182 -22.32 11.57 -4.55
C SER A 182 -22.63 11.36 -3.07
N ASN A 183 -23.91 11.46 -2.70
CA ASN A 183 -24.40 11.05 -1.37
C ASN A 183 -24.51 9.52 -1.19
N ARG A 184 -24.20 8.73 -2.23
CA ARG A 184 -24.31 7.27 -2.18
C ARG A 184 -23.04 6.66 -1.60
N GLN A 185 -23.18 6.05 -0.43
CA GLN A 185 -22.09 5.32 0.21
C GLN A 185 -21.55 4.18 -0.67
N CYS A 186 -20.26 3.90 -0.52
CA CYS A 186 -19.64 2.76 -1.17
C CYS A 186 -20.23 1.47 -0.62
N HIS A 187 -20.76 0.63 -1.51
CA HIS A 187 -21.32 -0.67 -1.15
C HIS A 187 -20.30 -1.67 -0.60
N GLY A 188 -19.00 -1.50 -0.90
CA GLY A 188 -17.95 -2.43 -0.43
C GLY A 188 -17.52 -2.19 1.01
N CYS A 189 -17.52 -0.93 1.47
CA CYS A 189 -17.10 -0.56 2.82
C CYS A 189 -18.21 0.10 3.65
N HIS A 190 -19.41 0.23 3.10
CA HIS A 190 -20.57 0.88 3.72
C HIS A 190 -20.24 2.26 4.32
N GLY A 191 -19.46 3.07 3.60
CA GLY A 191 -19.07 4.40 4.03
C GLY A 191 -17.87 4.50 4.98
N SER A 192 -17.25 3.39 5.41
CA SER A 192 -16.06 3.46 6.28
C SER A 192 -14.81 3.97 5.55
N GLY A 193 -14.69 3.65 4.25
CA GLY A 193 -13.49 3.90 3.44
C GLY A 193 -12.39 2.86 3.64
N VAL A 194 -12.57 1.95 4.60
CA VAL A 194 -11.61 0.92 4.99
C VAL A 194 -12.01 -0.43 4.42
N GLY A 195 -11.05 -1.17 3.88
CA GLY A 195 -11.23 -2.53 3.40
C GLY A 195 -11.40 -3.53 4.55
N ALA A 196 -11.96 -4.70 4.25
CA ALA A 196 -11.96 -5.81 5.19
C ALA A 196 -10.53 -6.33 5.40
N VAL A 197 -10.20 -6.70 6.64
CA VAL A 197 -8.94 -7.37 6.96
C VAL A 197 -8.86 -8.68 6.17
N PRO A 198 -7.77 -8.95 5.43
CA PRO A 198 -7.63 -10.17 4.64
C PRO A 198 -7.52 -11.39 5.55
N HIS A 199 -7.84 -12.59 5.04
CA HIS A 199 -7.64 -13.87 5.75
C HIS A 199 -8.37 -14.02 7.09
N GLY A 200 -9.49 -13.31 7.29
CA GLY A 200 -10.41 -13.54 8.40
C GLY A 200 -9.77 -13.33 9.78
N GLN A 201 -9.91 -14.32 10.67
CA GLN A 201 -9.42 -14.22 12.06
C GLN A 201 -7.90 -14.23 12.17
N ASP A 202 -7.22 -15.00 11.33
CA ASP A 202 -5.75 -15.05 11.33
C ASP A 202 -5.15 -13.71 10.90
N GLY A 203 -5.74 -13.08 9.89
CA GLY A 203 -5.33 -11.73 9.49
C GLY A 203 -5.61 -10.68 10.57
N LYS A 204 -6.78 -10.73 11.22
CA LYS A 204 -7.09 -9.83 12.35
C LYS A 204 -6.09 -10.00 13.50
N ARG A 205 -5.75 -11.25 13.83
CA ARG A 205 -4.78 -11.56 14.87
C ARG A 205 -3.39 -10.99 14.55
N LEU A 206 -2.94 -11.12 13.31
CA LEU A 206 -1.67 -10.52 12.87
C LEU A 206 -1.72 -8.99 12.86
N CYS A 207 -2.81 -8.36 12.41
CA CYS A 207 -2.99 -6.90 12.49
C CYS A 207 -2.88 -6.41 13.93
N ASN A 208 -3.62 -7.01 14.86
CA ASN A 208 -3.57 -6.63 16.27
C ASN A 208 -2.15 -6.74 16.84
N TYR A 209 -1.40 -7.78 16.46
CA TYR A 209 -0.01 -7.94 16.90
C TYR A 209 0.95 -6.92 16.30
N ILE A 210 0.74 -6.53 15.04
CA ILE A 210 1.49 -5.42 14.43
C ILE A 210 1.21 -4.14 15.22
N ASP A 211 -0.06 -3.85 15.52
CA ASP A 211 -0.45 -2.66 16.28
C ASP A 211 0.13 -2.68 17.70
N ASP A 212 0.11 -3.82 18.38
CA ASP A 212 0.76 -4.01 19.69
C ASP A 212 2.27 -3.75 19.60
N CYS A 213 2.96 -4.31 18.59
CA CYS A 213 4.39 -4.11 18.40
C CYS A 213 4.72 -2.61 18.26
N VAL A 214 3.93 -1.88 17.47
CA VAL A 214 4.08 -0.44 17.24
C VAL A 214 3.77 0.35 18.51
N MET A 215 2.70 -0.01 19.23
CA MET A 215 2.36 0.61 20.51
C MET A 215 3.50 0.47 21.51
N TRP A 216 4.06 -0.74 21.68
CA TRP A 216 5.20 -0.99 22.56
C TRP A 216 6.45 -0.21 22.14
N ALA A 217 6.71 -0.09 20.84
CA ALA A 217 7.82 0.72 20.33
C ALA A 217 7.64 2.20 20.66
N ARG A 218 6.44 2.76 20.40
CA ARG A 218 6.09 4.16 20.75
C ARG A 218 6.23 4.42 22.25
N GLN A 219 5.74 3.50 23.09
CA GLN A 219 5.82 3.62 24.55
C GLN A 219 7.27 3.53 25.04
N SER A 220 8.06 2.59 24.52
CA SER A 220 9.47 2.42 24.87
C SER A 220 10.26 3.69 24.52
N LEU A 221 10.08 4.20 23.31
CA LEU A 221 10.72 5.43 22.85
C LEU A 221 10.32 6.63 23.71
N ARG A 222 9.02 6.80 23.99
CA ARG A 222 8.52 7.89 24.86
C ARG A 222 9.08 7.81 26.28
N SER A 223 9.17 6.61 26.86
CA SER A 223 9.71 6.41 28.22
C SER A 223 11.20 6.80 28.28
N ARG A 224 11.99 6.37 27.30
CA ARG A 224 13.42 6.69 27.21
C ARG A 224 13.65 8.18 27.01
N LEU A 225 12.88 8.78 26.11
CA LEU A 225 12.81 10.23 25.94
C LEU A 225 12.09 10.95 27.11
N ARG A 226 11.79 10.32 28.23
CA ARG A 226 11.44 11.03 29.47
C ARG A 226 12.49 10.84 30.54
N ASN A 227 13.12 9.67 30.58
CA ASN A 227 14.08 9.27 31.60
C ASN A 227 15.52 9.70 31.32
N THR A 228 15.86 10.17 30.12
CA THR A 228 17.16 10.82 29.83
C THR A 228 17.09 12.33 30.12
N LYS A 229 16.64 12.70 31.32
CA LYS A 229 16.72 14.07 31.84
C LYS A 229 17.51 14.04 33.14
#